data_AF-A0A2E8NSK1-F1
#
_entry.id   AF-A0A2E8NSK1-F1
#
_cell.length_a   1.000
_cell.length_b   1.000
_cell.length_c   1.000
_cell.angle_alpha   90.00
_cell.angle_beta   90.00
_cell.angle_gamma   90.00
#
_symmetry.space_group_name_H-M   'P 1'
#
loop_
_entity.id
_entity.type
_entity.pdbx_description
1 polymer ?
#
loop_
_entity_poly.entity_id
_entity_poly.type
_entity_poly.pdbx_seq_one_letter_code
_entity_poly.pdbx_strand_id
1 'polypeptide(L)'
;MAHYKIMGQDPYWMNFIGLMLLTAIEVAAVGVELGKATTLFILTVIAIPKFLMIAAIFMHLYGDADSAILTITALFPAFFIIIMILFVGLTHPEAATGLPDWCRPGNYGL
;
A
#
# COMPACT_ATOMS: atom_id res chain seq x y z
N MET A 1 9.87 -12.04 -19.16
CA MET A 1 10.21 -13.02 -18.10
C MET A 1 11.45 -12.49 -17.41
N ALA A 2 11.46 -12.45 -16.09
CA ALA A 2 12.54 -11.82 -15.34
C ALA A 2 13.86 -12.59 -15.59
N HIS A 3 14.95 -11.85 -15.75
CA HIS A 3 16.26 -12.44 -16.04
C HIS A 3 16.87 -13.16 -14.83
N TYR A 4 16.27 -13.01 -13.65
CA TYR A 4 16.71 -13.59 -12.39
C TYR A 4 15.62 -14.49 -11.79
N LYS A 5 16.05 -15.50 -11.03
CA LYS A 5 15.17 -16.39 -10.27
C LYS A 5 15.28 -16.06 -8.79
N ILE A 6 14.17 -16.09 -8.08
CA ILE A 6 14.18 -16.00 -6.62
C ILE A 6 13.85 -17.40 -6.09
N MET A 7 14.75 -17.97 -5.27
CA MET A 7 14.64 -19.36 -4.76
C MET A 7 14.48 -20.43 -5.85
N GLY A 8 15.05 -20.20 -7.04
CA GLY A 8 14.98 -21.14 -8.17
C GLY A 8 13.63 -21.15 -8.91
N GLN A 9 12.67 -20.36 -8.48
CA GLN A 9 11.37 -20.17 -9.14
C GLN A 9 11.28 -18.81 -9.83
N ASP A 10 10.30 -18.69 -10.72
CA ASP A 10 10.00 -17.43 -11.39
C ASP A 10 9.55 -16.38 -10.37
N PRO A 11 10.15 -15.18 -10.35
CA PRO A 11 9.87 -14.17 -9.35
C PRO A 11 8.41 -13.69 -9.40
N TYR A 12 7.76 -13.65 -10.57
CA TYR A 12 6.36 -13.23 -10.66
C TYR A 12 5.44 -14.25 -10.01
N TRP A 13 5.68 -15.53 -10.22
CA TRP A 13 4.90 -16.60 -9.59
C TRP A 13 5.01 -16.58 -8.07
N MET A 14 6.22 -16.44 -7.52
CA MET A 14 6.38 -16.38 -6.07
C MET A 14 5.79 -15.09 -5.49
N ASN A 15 5.95 -13.96 -6.18
CA ASN A 15 5.36 -12.68 -5.76
C ASN A 15 3.83 -12.73 -5.79
N PHE A 16 3.24 -13.35 -6.82
CA PHE A 16 1.80 -13.57 -6.92
C PHE A 16 1.26 -14.39 -5.74
N ILE A 17 1.89 -15.52 -5.43
CA ILE A 17 1.48 -16.36 -4.30
C ILE A 17 1.59 -15.59 -2.98
N GLY A 18 2.68 -14.87 -2.76
CA GLY A 18 2.86 -14.06 -1.55
C GLY A 18 1.79 -12.96 -1.42
N LEU A 19 1.45 -12.25 -2.51
CA LEU A 19 0.37 -11.27 -2.50
C LEU A 19 -1.00 -11.89 -2.22
N MET A 20 -1.28 -13.07 -2.78
CA MET A 20 -2.51 -13.80 -2.50
C MET A 20 -2.62 -14.20 -1.04
N LEU A 21 -1.52 -14.67 -0.43
CA LEU A 21 -1.48 -15.03 0.99
C LEU A 21 -1.70 -13.81 1.88
N LEU A 22 -0.99 -12.70 1.62
CA LEU A 22 -1.18 -11.45 2.37
C LEU A 22 -2.61 -10.92 2.26
N THR A 23 -3.21 -11.02 1.06
CA THR A 23 -4.61 -10.63 0.83
C THR A 23 -5.58 -11.54 1.58
N ALA A 24 -5.33 -12.84 1.62
CA ALA A 24 -6.15 -13.77 2.41
C ALA A 24 -6.10 -13.43 3.90
N ILE A 25 -4.95 -13.01 4.43
CA ILE A 25 -4.83 -12.55 5.83
C ILE A 25 -5.64 -11.27 6.06
N GLU A 26 -5.59 -10.29 5.15
CA GLU A 26 -6.39 -9.06 5.27
C GLU A 26 -7.90 -9.37 5.28
N VAL A 27 -8.36 -10.23 4.35
CA VAL A 27 -9.75 -10.67 4.29
C VAL A 27 -10.15 -11.40 5.56
N ALA A 28 -9.30 -12.29 6.08
CA ALA A 28 -9.55 -12.97 7.34
C ALA A 28 -9.62 -12.01 8.53
N ALA A 29 -8.70 -11.02 8.60
CA ALA A 29 -8.66 -10.03 9.66
C ALA A 29 -9.92 -9.14 9.69
N VAL A 30 -10.49 -8.83 8.52
CA VAL A 30 -11.77 -8.08 8.42
C VAL A 30 -12.97 -9.00 8.63
N GLY A 31 -12.85 -10.29 8.29
CA GLY A 31 -13.93 -11.28 8.38
C GLY A 31 -14.16 -11.85 9.79
N VAL A 32 -13.22 -11.67 10.71
CA VAL A 32 -13.36 -12.07 12.13
C VAL A 32 -13.59 -10.85 13.02
N GLU A 33 -14.26 -11.04 14.15
CA GLU A 33 -14.49 -9.97 15.13
C GLU A 33 -13.18 -9.64 15.88
N LEU A 34 -12.41 -8.71 15.33
CA LEU A 34 -11.23 -8.12 15.97
C LEU A 34 -11.54 -6.70 16.47
N GLY A 35 -10.79 -6.26 17.48
CA GLY A 35 -10.82 -4.86 17.88
C GLY A 35 -10.43 -3.94 16.73
N LYS A 36 -11.06 -2.75 16.63
CA LYS A 36 -10.80 -1.77 15.56
C LYS A 36 -9.31 -1.44 15.41
N ALA A 37 -8.63 -1.20 16.53
CA ALA A 37 -7.20 -0.88 16.53
C ALA A 37 -6.36 -2.04 15.97
N THR A 38 -6.67 -3.29 16.37
CA THR A 38 -5.99 -4.50 15.90
C THR A 38 -6.20 -4.72 14.41
N THR A 39 -7.44 -4.57 13.93
CA THR A 39 -7.77 -4.71 12.50
C THR A 39 -6.99 -3.70 11.66
N LEU A 40 -7.01 -2.42 12.05
CA LEU A 40 -6.29 -1.37 11.34
C LEU A 40 -4.77 -1.58 11.38
N PHE A 41 -4.24 -2.05 12.51
CA PHE A 41 -2.82 -2.38 12.62
C PHE A 41 -2.42 -3.49 11.64
N ILE A 42 -3.20 -4.58 11.57
CA ILE A 42 -2.95 -5.69 10.64
C ILE A 42 -2.97 -5.20 9.18
N LEU A 43 -4.01 -4.46 8.78
CA LEU A 43 -4.13 -3.92 7.43
C LEU A 43 -2.97 -2.99 7.07
N THR A 44 -2.57 -2.11 7.99
CA THR A 44 -1.49 -1.14 7.75
C THR A 44 -0.13 -1.84 7.63
N VAL A 45 0.15 -2.80 8.51
CA VAL A 45 1.41 -3.55 8.48
C VAL A 45 1.52 -4.40 7.22
N ILE A 46 0.44 -5.02 6.75
CA ILE A 46 0.42 -5.83 5.53
C ILE A 46 0.52 -4.97 4.26
N ALA A 47 0.00 -3.74 4.27
CA ALA A 47 0.10 -2.84 3.14
C ALA A 47 1.55 -2.55 2.73
N ILE A 48 2.48 -2.48 3.69
CA ILE A 48 3.92 -2.19 3.44
C ILE A 48 4.59 -3.26 2.55
N PRO A 49 4.64 -4.55 2.93
CA PRO A 49 5.24 -5.58 2.08
C PRO A 49 4.50 -5.73 0.76
N LYS A 50 3.15 -5.60 0.72
CA LYS A 50 2.41 -5.64 -0.55
C LYS A 50 2.85 -4.53 -1.51
N PHE A 51 2.97 -3.31 -1.01
CA PHE A 51 3.47 -2.18 -1.79
C PHE A 51 4.86 -2.47 -2.35
N LEU A 52 5.79 -2.95 -1.52
CA LEU A 52 7.16 -3.27 -1.96
C LEU A 52 7.19 -4.42 -2.98
N MET A 53 6.41 -5.48 -2.76
CA MET A 53 6.29 -6.61 -3.68
C MET A 53 5.76 -6.19 -5.06
N ILE A 54 4.77 -5.30 -5.10
CA ILE A 54 4.22 -4.78 -6.36
C ILE A 54 5.23 -3.84 -7.02
N ALA A 55 5.76 -2.87 -6.27
CA ALA A 55 6.68 -1.86 -6.77
C ALA A 55 7.98 -2.47 -7.31
N ALA A 56 8.62 -3.35 -6.53
CA ALA A 56 9.90 -3.94 -6.89
C ALA A 56 9.77 -4.92 -8.06
N ILE A 57 8.79 -5.84 -8.02
CA ILE A 57 8.73 -6.99 -8.93
C ILE A 57 7.77 -6.76 -10.10
N PHE A 58 6.53 -6.34 -9.85
CA PHE A 58 5.54 -6.17 -10.93
C PHE A 58 5.74 -4.88 -11.72
N MET A 59 6.16 -3.80 -11.05
CA MET A 59 6.45 -2.51 -11.69
C MET A 59 7.92 -2.37 -12.13
N HIS A 60 8.76 -3.38 -11.91
CA HIS A 60 10.18 -3.41 -12.30
C HIS A 60 10.99 -2.21 -11.78
N LEU A 61 10.59 -1.64 -10.64
CA LEU A 61 11.36 -0.57 -10.01
C LEU A 61 12.66 -1.08 -9.37
N TYR A 62 12.85 -2.39 -9.30
CA TYR A 62 14.07 -3.00 -8.77
C TYR A 62 14.58 -4.17 -9.62
N GLY A 63 15.89 -4.20 -9.89
CA GLY A 63 16.60 -5.35 -10.45
C GLY A 63 16.80 -5.35 -11.97
N ASP A 64 16.12 -4.48 -12.70
CA ASP A 64 16.32 -4.29 -14.14
C ASP A 64 17.30 -3.14 -14.45
N ALA A 65 17.90 -3.15 -15.64
CA ALA A 65 18.89 -2.15 -16.05
C ALA A 65 18.38 -0.70 -15.96
N ASP A 66 17.09 -0.49 -16.26
CA ASP A 66 16.45 0.83 -16.25
C ASP A 66 15.73 1.15 -14.93
N SER A 67 15.77 0.24 -13.95
CA SER A 67 14.94 0.32 -12.74
C SER A 67 15.24 1.57 -11.89
N ALA A 68 16.48 2.07 -11.94
CA ALA A 68 16.89 3.28 -11.23
C ALA A 68 16.18 4.54 -11.76
N ILE A 69 16.07 4.70 -13.07
CA ILE A 69 15.41 5.85 -13.70
C ILE A 69 13.90 5.79 -13.44
N LEU A 70 13.32 4.60 -13.55
CA LEU A 70 11.90 4.39 -13.28
C LEU A 70 11.57 4.68 -11.80
N THR A 71 12.43 4.27 -10.87
CA THR A 71 12.26 4.55 -9.43
C THR A 71 12.33 6.03 -9.13
N ILE A 72 13.31 6.76 -9.68
CA ILE A 72 13.42 8.21 -9.48
C ILE A 72 12.17 8.91 -10.02
N THR A 73 11.68 8.48 -11.19
CA THR A 73 10.47 9.02 -11.80
C THR A 73 9.22 8.73 -10.94
N ALA A 74 9.15 7.57 -10.30
CA ALA A 74 8.05 7.20 -9.39
C ALA A 74 8.12 7.95 -8.04
N LEU A 75 9.33 8.26 -7.56
CA LEU A 75 9.52 9.00 -6.31
C LEU A 75 9.06 10.45 -6.41
N PHE A 76 9.11 11.06 -7.60
CA PHE A 76 8.64 12.44 -7.80
C PHE A 76 7.15 12.63 -7.45
N PRO A 77 6.17 11.93 -8.07
CA PRO A 77 4.78 12.04 -7.65
C PRO A 77 4.53 11.51 -6.24
N ALA A 78 5.26 10.48 -5.79
CA ALA A 78 5.15 9.99 -4.42
C ALA A 78 5.51 11.08 -3.39
N PHE A 79 6.55 11.87 -3.65
CA PHE A 79 6.92 13.02 -2.83
C PHE A 79 5.77 14.03 -2.75
N PHE A 80 5.17 14.43 -3.87
CA PHE A 80 4.04 15.37 -3.84
C PHE A 80 2.82 14.82 -3.10
N ILE A 81 2.52 13.53 -3.24
CA ILE A 81 1.43 12.89 -2.50
C ILE A 81 1.70 12.94 -1.00
N ILE A 82 2.93 12.62 -0.57
CA ILE A 82 3.33 12.69 0.85
C ILE A 82 3.20 14.13 1.36
N ILE A 83 3.71 15.12 0.61
CA ILE A 83 3.59 16.53 0.97
C ILE A 83 2.12 16.95 1.06
N MET A 84 1.29 16.55 0.10
CA MET A 84 -0.14 16.87 0.11
C MET A 84 -0.83 16.27 1.35
N ILE A 85 -0.52 15.03 1.72
CA ILE A 85 -1.09 14.42 2.93
C ILE A 85 -0.59 15.14 4.19
N LEU A 86 0.71 15.42 4.31
CA LEU A 86 1.28 16.02 5.52
C LEU A 86 0.91 17.49 5.70
N PHE A 87 0.97 18.30 4.65
CA PHE A 87 0.83 19.77 4.70
C PHE A 87 -0.54 20.30 4.26
N VAL A 88 -1.36 19.49 3.59
CA VAL A 88 -2.74 19.85 3.29
C VAL A 88 -3.68 18.96 4.10
N GLY A 89 -3.40 17.66 4.11
CA GLY A 89 -4.25 16.67 4.77
C GLY A 89 -4.20 16.66 6.29
N LEU A 90 -3.09 17.07 6.95
CA LEU A 90 -2.94 16.97 8.42
C LEU A 90 -2.78 18.32 9.15
N THR A 91 -2.47 19.40 8.43
CA THR A 91 -2.27 20.75 9.00
C THR A 91 -3.46 21.69 8.77
N HIS A 92 -4.50 21.25 8.04
CA HIS A 92 -5.76 22.00 7.95
C HIS A 92 -6.60 21.85 9.24
N PRO A 93 -7.30 22.90 9.71
CA PRO A 93 -8.08 22.86 10.95
C PRO A 93 -9.23 21.83 10.91
N GLU A 94 -9.71 21.46 9.72
CA GLU A 94 -10.76 20.46 9.47
C GLU A 94 -10.20 19.06 9.14
N ALA A 95 -8.87 18.91 9.06
CA ALA A 95 -8.21 17.69 8.63
C ALA A 95 -8.67 16.46 9.43
N ALA A 96 -8.51 16.50 10.76
CA ALA A 96 -8.81 15.40 11.66
C ALA A 96 -10.28 15.31 12.07
N THR A 97 -10.98 16.45 12.09
CA THR A 97 -12.37 16.56 12.58
C THR A 97 -13.41 16.33 11.49
N GLY A 98 -13.14 16.71 10.24
CA GLY A 98 -13.98 16.39 9.08
C GLY A 98 -13.72 14.99 8.51
N LEU A 99 -12.67 14.31 8.97
CA LEU A 99 -12.26 12.96 8.55
C LEU A 99 -13.37 11.89 8.72
N PRO A 100 -14.07 11.84 9.88
CA PRO A 100 -15.19 10.94 10.09
C PRO A 100 -16.38 11.21 9.17
N ASP A 101 -16.60 12.45 8.73
CA ASP A 101 -17.78 12.86 7.97
C ASP A 101 -17.69 12.46 6.50
N TRP A 102 -16.49 12.49 5.91
CA TRP A 102 -16.28 12.00 4.53
C TRP A 102 -16.14 10.47 4.47
N CYS A 103 -15.61 9.83 5.52
CA CYS A 103 -15.44 8.38 5.59
C CYS A 103 -16.73 7.62 5.88
N ARG A 104 -17.77 8.28 6.41
CA ARG A 104 -19.03 7.65 6.82
C ARG A 104 -20.19 8.19 6.00
N PRO A 105 -20.76 7.38 5.09
CA PRO A 105 -22.01 7.72 4.42
C PRO A 105 -23.09 8.03 5.47
N GLY A 106 -23.69 9.23 5.39
CA GLY A 106 -24.77 9.67 6.27
C GLY A 106 -24.39 10.52 7.49
N ASN A 107 -23.13 10.94 7.66
CA ASN A 107 -22.73 11.86 8.75
C ASN A 107 -22.54 13.33 8.33
N TYR A 108 -22.75 13.65 7.06
CA TYR A 108 -22.93 15.03 6.60
C TYR A 108 -24.31 15.47 7.08
N GLY A 109 -24.37 16.34 8.09
CA GLY A 109 -25.60 16.80 8.76
C GLY A 109 -26.61 17.50 7.85
N LEU A 110 -27.28 16.71 7.01
CA LEU A 110 -28.54 16.97 6.32
C LEU A 110 -29.68 16.32 7.10
#